data_AF-A0A414U8P0-F1
#
_entry.id   AF-A0A414U8P0-F1
#
_cell.length_a   1.000
_cell.length_b   1.000
_cell.length_c   1.000
_cell.angle_alpha   90.00
_cell.angle_beta   90.00
_cell.angle_gamma   90.00
#
_symmetry.space_group_name_H-M   'P 1'
#
loop_
_entity.id
_entity.type
_entity.pdbx_description
1 polymer ?
#
loop_
_entity_poly.entity_id
_entity_poly.type
_entity_poly.pdbx_seq_one_letter_code
_entity_poly.pdbx_strand_id
1 'polypeptide(L)' 'MRAKEELPECPVATAVSLIGGKWKLLILRNLKERPWRFNELQRSIDGISQKVLT' A
#
# COMPACT_ATOMS: atom_id res chain seq x y z
N MET A 1 -2.95 -14.10 -2.94
CA MET A 1 -1.79 -13.49 -3.64
C MET A 1 -1.96 -13.82 -5.11
N ARG A 2 -1.81 -12.86 -6.02
CA ARG A 2 -1.85 -13.16 -7.45
C ARG A 2 -0.70 -14.11 -7.79
N ALA A 3 -0.96 -15.14 -8.59
CA ALA A 3 0.11 -15.98 -9.12
C ALA A 3 1.02 -15.10 -10.00
N LYS A 4 2.31 -15.45 -10.09
CA LYS A 4 3.31 -14.69 -10.85
C LYS A 4 2.93 -14.50 -12.34
N GLU A 5 2.01 -15.32 -12.85
CA GLU A 5 1.43 -15.27 -14.21
C GLU A 5 0.40 -14.16 -14.46
N GLU A 6 -0.08 -13.44 -13.43
CA GLU A 6 -1.08 -12.35 -13.59
C GLU A 6 -0.46 -10.94 -13.65
N LEU A 7 0.87 -10.83 -13.71
CA LEU A 7 1.57 -9.54 -13.72
C LEU A 7 1.87 -9.09 -15.16
N PRO A 8 1.68 -7.80 -15.49
CA PRO A 8 2.03 -7.26 -16.81
C PRO A 8 3.51 -7.46 -17.18
N GLU A 9 3.81 -7.72 -18.46
CA GLU A 9 5.21 -7.81 -18.93
C GLU A 9 5.97 -6.49 -18.76
N CYS A 10 5.28 -5.35 -18.92
CA CYS A 10 5.87 -4.04 -18.73
C CYS A 10 6.25 -3.84 -17.23
N PRO A 11 7.54 -3.60 -16.91
CA PRO A 11 7.98 -3.46 -15.52
C PRO A 11 7.31 -2.30 -14.77
N VAL A 12 7.03 -1.21 -15.50
CA VAL A 12 6.32 -0.04 -14.96
C VAL A 12 4.88 -0.41 -14.61
N ALA A 13 4.17 -1.10 -15.51
CA ALA A 13 2.80 -1.54 -15.26
C ALA A 13 2.75 -2.56 -14.12
N THR A 14 3.75 -3.44 -14.01
CA THR A 14 3.90 -4.35 -12.87
C THR A 14 4.08 -3.60 -11.56
N ALA A 15 4.98 -2.63 -11.49
CA ALA A 15 5.18 -1.82 -10.28
C ALA A 15 3.88 -1.12 -9.86
N VAL A 16 3.21 -0.46 -10.81
CA VAL A 16 1.92 0.20 -10.56
C VAL A 16 0.84 -0.78 -10.09
N SER A 17 0.80 -2.00 -10.63
CA SER A 17 -0.16 -3.03 -10.19
C SER A 17 0.08 -3.49 -8.74
N LEU A 18 1.35 -3.50 -8.31
CA LEU A 18 1.75 -3.94 -6.97
C LEU A 18 1.49 -2.88 -5.91
N ILE A 19 1.91 -1.64 -6.16
CA ILE A 19 1.84 -0.54 -5.18
C ILE A 19 0.65 0.40 -5.38
N GLY A 20 -0.06 0.27 -6.50
CA GLY A 20 -1.26 1.03 -6.80
C GLY A 20 -2.44 0.66 -5.91
N GLY A 21 -3.47 1.50 -5.98
CA GLY A 21 -4.66 1.43 -5.13
C GLY A 21 -4.74 2.60 -4.16
N LYS A 22 -5.93 2.82 -3.60
CA LYS A 22 -6.27 4.03 -2.84
C LYS A 22 -5.32 4.34 -1.67
N TRP A 23 -4.81 3.32 -0.98
CA TRP A 23 -4.14 3.49 0.31
C TRP A 23 -2.65 3.13 0.32
N LYS A 24 -2.20 2.22 -0.55
CA LYS A 24 -0.84 1.67 -0.49
C LYS A 24 0.25 2.73 -0.59
N LEU A 25 0.10 3.70 -1.50
CA LEU A 25 1.07 4.80 -1.64
C LEU A 25 1.14 5.69 -0.39
N LEU A 26 0.00 5.96 0.27
CA LEU A 26 -0.02 6.73 1.52
C LEU A 26 0.64 5.96 2.66
N ILE A 27 0.38 4.66 2.76
CA ILE A 27 1.04 3.77 3.73
C ILE A 27 2.56 3.76 3.50
N LEU A 28 3.00 3.52 2.26
CA LEU A 28 4.43 3.48 1.90
C LEU A 28 5.12 4.82 2.15
N ARG A 29 4.46 5.95 1.84
CA ARG A 29 4.97 7.30 2.15
C ARG A 29 5.28 7.42 3.64
N ASN A 30 4.32 7.08 4.51
CA ASN A 30 4.50 7.25 5.95
C ASN A 30 5.57 6.30 6.49
N LEU A 31 5.59 5.04 6.02
CA LEU A 31 6.59 4.04 6.43
C LEU A 31 8.01 4.37 5.95
N LYS A 32 8.16 5.15 4.87
CA LYS A 32 9.45 5.64 4.41
C LYS A 32 10.09 6.62 5.41
N GLU A 33 9.28 7.38 6.14
CA GLU A 33 9.77 8.41 7.08
C GLU A 33 10.30 7.77 8.37
N ARG A 34 9.56 6.80 8.93
CA ARG A 34 9.93 6.07 10.15
C ARG A 34 9.05 4.82 10.32
N PRO A 35 9.39 3.93 11.27
CA PRO A 35 8.43 2.94 11.76
C PRO A 35 7.23 3.61 12.45
N TRP A 36 6.02 3.09 12.19
CA TRP A 36 4.77 3.53 12.82
C TRP A 36 4.13 2.38 13.59
N ARG A 37 3.50 2.69 14.74
CA ARG A 37 2.56 1.75 15.36
C ARG A 37 1.27 1.70 14.55
N PHE A 38 0.56 0.57 14.57
CA PHE A 38 -0.65 0.37 13.77
C PHE A 38 -1.68 1.50 13.95
N ASN A 39 -2.07 1.80 15.19
CA ASN A 39 -3.06 2.85 15.48
C ASN A 39 -2.55 4.26 15.14
N GLU A 40 -1.24 4.51 15.22
CA GLU A 40 -0.67 5.80 14.80
C GLU A 40 -0.78 5.97 13.29
N LEU A 41 -0.43 4.91 12.53
CA LEU A 41 -0.51 4.91 11.08
C LEU A 41 -1.97 5.07 10.62
N GLN A 42 -2.90 4.33 11.23
CA GLN A 42 -4.32 4.43 10.92
C GLN A 42 -4.84 5.86 11.12
N ARG A 43 -4.52 6.50 12.25
CA ARG A 43 -4.96 7.87 12.55
C ARG A 43 -4.32 8.91 11.64
N SER A 44 -3.13 8.63 11.09
CA SER A 44 -2.46 9.54 10.16
C SER A 44 -3.06 9.55 8.75
N ILE A 45 -3.89 8.55 8.41
CA ILE A 45 -4.49 8.40 7.09
C ILE A 45 -6.00 8.53 7.24
N ASP A 46 -6.52 9.73 6.99
CA ASP A 46 -7.95 10.00 7.15
C ASP A 46 -8.83 9.09 6.26
N GLY A 47 -9.90 8.57 6.84
CA GLY A 47 -10.85 7.70 6.16
C GLY A 47 -10.40 6.25 5.88
N ILE A 48 -9.20 5.81 6.27
CA ILE A 48 -8.84 4.38 6.19
C ILE A 48 -9.50 3.59 7.32
N SER A 49 -10.18 2.50 6.98
CA SER A 49 -10.74 1.61 8.01
C SER A 49 -9.67 0.64 8.53
N GLN A 50 -9.83 0.19 9.77
CA GLN A 50 -8.95 -0.81 10.37
C GLN A 50 -8.84 -2.06 9.49
N LYS A 51 -9.97 -2.54 8.97
CA LYS A 51 -10.05 -3.72 8.08
C LYS A 51 -9.24 -3.57 6.79
N VAL A 52 -9.09 -2.35 6.28
CA VAL A 52 -8.33 -2.09 5.05
C VAL A 52 -6.82 -1.98 5.33
N LEU A 53 -6.44 -1.59 6.55
CA LEU A 53 -5.05 -1.42 6.96
C LEU A 53 -4.40 -2.73 7.47
N THR A 54 -5.19 -3.66 8.00
CA THR A 54 -4.77 -5.04 8.38
C THR A 54 -4.69 -5.95 7.17
#